data_AF-A0A2S5DL56-F1
#
_entry.id   AF-A0A2S5DL56-F1
#
_cell.length_a   1.000
_cell.length_b   1.000
_cell.length_c   1.000
_cell.angle_alpha   90.00
_cell.angle_beta   90.00
_cell.angle_gamma   90.00
#
_symmetry.space_group_name_H-M   'P 1'
#
loop_
_entity.id
_entity.type
_entity.pdbx_description
1 polymer ?
#
loop_
_entity_poly.entity_id
_entity_poly.type
_entity_poly.pdbx_seq_one_letter_code
_entity_poly.pdbx_strand_id
1 'polypeptide(L)'
;MAQYRLNPLLRLRQSALQPLKQALLEADARLEDARAAWREGEAAVRACEQSLSGLSGDPALYGSAWRYARELRLRSQALAGAAAAAEQARVQAQAALQTARMELKQVEKHKERQRLAARERQQRAAYREQDDAWLQRRAQGVMA
;
A
#
# COMPACT_ATOMS: atom_id res chain seq x y z
N MET A 1 14.72 -28.71 -6.42
CA MET A 1 14.93 -27.43 -7.15
C MET A 1 13.89 -26.33 -6.89
N ALA A 2 12.59 -26.62 -6.70
CA ALA A 2 11.57 -25.57 -6.50
C ALA A 2 11.71 -24.74 -5.19
N GLN A 3 12.18 -25.37 -4.11
CA GLN A 3 12.33 -24.74 -2.79
C GLN A 3 13.36 -23.59 -2.77
N TYR A 4 14.39 -23.67 -3.62
CA TYR A 4 15.44 -22.65 -3.73
C TYR A 4 14.98 -21.36 -4.41
N ARG A 5 13.92 -21.42 -5.25
CA ARG A 5 13.41 -20.25 -5.96
C ARG A 5 12.40 -19.43 -5.14
N LEU A 6 11.74 -20.04 -4.15
CA LEU A 6 10.71 -19.38 -3.33
C LEU A 6 11.27 -18.50 -2.21
N ASN A 7 12.38 -18.90 -1.59
CA ASN A 7 13.02 -18.11 -0.54
C ASN A 7 13.49 -16.72 -1.00
N PRO A 8 14.16 -16.55 -2.17
CA PRO A 8 14.50 -15.21 -2.66
C PRO A 8 13.25 -14.39 -3.03
N LEU A 9 12.21 -15.02 -3.60
CA LEU A 9 10.93 -14.35 -3.87
C LEU A 9 10.23 -13.84 -2.61
N LEU A 10 10.24 -14.63 -1.53
CA LEU A 10 9.70 -14.20 -0.23
C LEU A 10 10.47 -13.00 0.33
N ARG A 11 11.81 -13.06 0.33
CA ARG A 11 12.65 -11.94 0.80
C ARG A 11 12.40 -10.67 -0.01
N LEU A 12 12.29 -10.81 -1.34
CA LEU A 12 11.97 -9.68 -2.22
C LEU A 12 10.60 -9.08 -1.88
N ARG A 13 9.54 -9.90 -1.74
CA ARG A 13 8.19 -9.40 -1.40
C ARG A 13 8.12 -8.82 0.01
N GLN A 14 8.85 -9.38 0.97
CA GLN A 14 8.94 -8.85 2.34
C GLN A 14 9.66 -7.50 2.37
N SER A 15 10.80 -7.39 1.67
CA SER A 15 11.55 -6.12 1.59
C SER A 15 10.76 -5.01 0.89
N ALA A 16 9.88 -5.35 -0.06
CA ALA A 16 8.98 -4.39 -0.72
C ALA A 16 7.89 -3.82 0.21
N LEU A 17 7.58 -4.44 1.35
CA LEU A 17 6.55 -3.93 2.27
C LEU A 17 6.97 -2.67 3.00
N GLN A 18 8.25 -2.55 3.35
CA GLN A 18 8.75 -1.39 4.08
C GLN A 18 8.66 -0.07 3.29
N PRO A 19 9.13 0.01 2.03
CA PRO A 19 8.97 1.22 1.24
C PRO A 19 7.50 1.55 0.96
N LEU A 20 6.62 0.55 0.80
CA LEU A 20 5.18 0.79 0.63
C LEU A 20 4.51 1.37 1.88
N LYS A 21 4.95 0.95 3.09
CA LYS A 21 4.49 1.57 4.33
C LYS A 21 4.97 3.02 4.45
N GLN A 22 6.23 3.27 4.09
CA GLN A 22 6.79 4.63 4.09
C GLN A 22 6.05 5.54 3.10
N ALA A 23 5.80 5.05 1.88
CA ALA A 23 5.02 5.76 0.87
C ALA A 23 3.60 6.09 1.35
N LEU A 24 2.94 5.20 2.10
CA LEU A 24 1.64 5.47 2.70
C LEU A 24 1.73 6.56 3.77
N LEU A 25 2.71 6.49 4.67
CA LEU A 25 2.93 7.52 5.70
C LEU A 25 3.22 8.89 5.09
N GLU A 26 4.05 8.95 4.05
CA GLU A 26 4.33 10.18 3.31
C GLU A 26 3.08 10.72 2.61
N ALA A 27 2.24 9.84 2.05
CA ALA A 27 0.99 10.24 1.42
C ALA A 27 -0.03 10.77 2.43
N ASP A 28 -0.13 10.14 3.61
CA ASP A 28 -0.98 10.61 4.71
C ASP A 28 -0.50 12.00 5.20
N ALA A 29 0.81 12.20 5.37
CA ALA A 29 1.36 13.50 5.77
C ALA A 29 1.07 14.60 4.73
N ARG A 30 1.32 14.32 3.44
CA ARG A 30 1.04 15.26 2.35
C ARG A 30 -0.45 15.61 2.24
N LEU A 31 -1.33 14.65 2.51
CA LEU A 31 -2.77 14.87 2.53
C LEU A 31 -3.18 15.82 3.66
N GLU A 32 -2.63 15.61 4.86
CA GLU A 32 -2.90 16.51 5.99
C GLU A 32 -2.38 17.93 5.73
N ASP A 33 -1.17 18.07 5.18
CA ASP A 33 -0.61 19.37 4.79
C ASP A 33 -1.50 20.07 3.73
N ALA A 34 -1.93 19.33 2.70
CA ALA A 34 -2.80 19.88 1.65
C ALA A 34 -4.18 20.30 2.20
N ARG A 35 -4.75 19.52 3.14
CA ARG A 35 -6.00 19.87 3.82
C ARG A 35 -5.85 21.06 4.75
N ALA A 36 -4.72 21.21 5.42
CA ALA A 36 -4.42 22.38 6.24
C ALA A 36 -4.33 23.64 5.36
N ALA A 37 -3.54 23.58 4.30
CA ALA A 37 -3.38 24.69 3.35
C ALA A 37 -4.73 25.09 2.71
N TRP A 38 -5.56 24.11 2.32
CA TRP A 38 -6.89 24.42 1.78
C TRP A 38 -7.78 25.13 2.81
N ARG A 39 -7.83 24.64 4.07
CA ARG A 39 -8.60 25.28 5.15
C ARG A 39 -8.14 26.72 5.41
N GLU A 40 -6.84 26.96 5.41
CA GLU A 40 -6.27 28.31 5.53
C GLU A 40 -6.67 29.20 4.35
N GLY A 41 -6.61 28.67 3.12
CA GLY A 41 -7.05 29.35 1.92
C GLY A 41 -8.54 29.73 1.97
N GLU A 42 -9.41 28.83 2.43
CA GLU A 42 -10.84 29.13 2.64
C GLU A 42 -11.06 30.20 3.71
N ALA A 43 -10.31 30.14 4.82
CA ALA A 43 -10.40 31.14 5.87
C ALA A 43 -9.99 32.53 5.34
N ALA A 44 -8.93 32.61 4.55
CA ALA A 44 -8.47 33.85 3.92
C ALA A 44 -9.51 34.43 2.95
N VAL A 45 -10.15 33.58 2.13
CA VAL A 45 -11.25 33.99 1.25
C VAL A 45 -12.40 34.59 2.05
N ARG A 46 -12.87 33.89 3.09
CA ARG A 46 -13.98 34.37 3.93
C ARG A 46 -13.65 35.68 4.63
N ALA A 47 -12.44 35.80 5.19
CA ALA A 47 -11.99 37.03 5.83
C ALA A 47 -12.00 38.21 4.84
N CYS A 48 -11.46 38.01 3.64
CA CYS A 48 -11.45 39.03 2.60
C CYS A 48 -12.86 39.44 2.17
N GLU A 49 -13.76 38.48 1.96
CA GLU A 49 -15.15 38.72 1.59
C GLU A 49 -15.93 39.49 2.65
N GLN A 50 -15.71 39.18 3.93
CA GLN A 50 -16.33 39.91 5.04
C GLN A 50 -15.89 41.38 5.06
N SER A 51 -14.61 41.64 4.83
CA SER A 51 -14.05 42.99 4.79
C SER A 51 -14.54 43.83 3.60
N LEU A 52 -15.00 43.21 2.49
CA LEU A 52 -15.49 43.94 1.32
C LEU A 52 -16.68 44.86 1.63
N SER A 53 -17.55 44.44 2.55
CA SER A 53 -18.75 45.22 2.94
C SER A 53 -18.39 46.61 3.50
N GLY A 54 -17.28 46.72 4.23
CA GLY A 54 -16.78 47.96 4.82
C GLY A 54 -16.12 48.91 3.81
N LEU A 55 -15.85 48.45 2.58
CA LEU A 55 -15.21 49.25 1.53
C LEU A 55 -16.22 49.88 0.54
N SER A 56 -17.52 49.71 0.77
CA SER A 56 -18.58 50.18 -0.13
C SER A 56 -18.59 51.70 -0.38
N GLY A 57 -17.98 52.49 0.50
CA GLY A 57 -17.83 53.94 0.35
C GLY A 57 -16.67 54.40 -0.55
N ASP A 58 -15.76 53.51 -0.94
CA ASP A 58 -14.64 53.82 -1.84
C ASP A 58 -14.62 52.85 -3.04
N PRO A 59 -15.14 53.27 -4.21
CA PRO A 59 -15.25 52.41 -5.39
C PRO A 59 -13.91 51.86 -5.91
N ALA A 60 -12.82 52.62 -5.78
CA ALA A 60 -11.51 52.23 -6.29
C ALA A 60 -10.88 51.15 -5.39
N LEU A 61 -10.97 51.34 -4.08
CA LEU A 61 -10.52 50.36 -3.08
C LEU A 61 -11.39 49.10 -3.10
N TYR A 62 -12.72 49.26 -3.23
CA TYR A 62 -13.65 48.15 -3.37
C TYR A 62 -13.33 47.29 -4.60
N GLY A 63 -13.14 47.92 -5.77
CA GLY A 63 -12.81 47.19 -7.00
C GLY A 63 -11.51 46.40 -6.91
N SER A 64 -10.50 46.95 -6.23
CA SER A 64 -9.21 46.28 -6.00
C SER A 64 -9.34 45.10 -5.05
N ALA A 65 -10.03 45.30 -3.91
CA ALA A 65 -10.30 44.24 -2.94
C ALA A 65 -11.15 43.10 -3.55
N TRP A 66 -12.12 43.42 -4.40
CA TRP A 66 -12.94 42.42 -5.09
C TRP A 66 -12.12 41.54 -6.03
N ARG A 67 -11.18 42.13 -6.79
CA ARG A 67 -10.25 41.38 -7.64
C ARG A 67 -9.36 40.46 -6.81
N TYR A 68 -8.85 40.95 -5.69
CA TYR A 68 -8.05 40.15 -4.78
C TYR A 68 -8.85 38.98 -4.18
N ALA A 69 -10.09 39.20 -3.75
CA ALA A 69 -10.97 38.12 -3.26
C ALA A 69 -11.20 37.04 -4.34
N ARG A 70 -11.36 37.45 -5.61
CA ARG A 70 -11.44 36.52 -6.73
C ARG A 70 -10.17 35.70 -6.90
N GLU A 71 -8.99 36.30 -6.81
CA GLU A 71 -7.71 35.57 -6.86
C GLU A 71 -7.57 34.58 -5.71
N LEU A 72 -7.95 34.97 -4.49
CA LEU A 72 -7.96 34.07 -3.33
C LEU A 72 -8.89 32.88 -3.54
N ARG A 73 -10.08 33.07 -4.12
CA ARG A 73 -10.99 31.97 -4.48
C ARG A 73 -10.36 30.99 -5.45
N LEU A 74 -9.71 31.50 -6.51
CA LEU A 74 -9.01 30.65 -7.48
C LEU A 74 -7.87 29.86 -6.83
N ARG A 75 -7.10 30.49 -5.95
CA ARG A 75 -6.05 29.79 -5.16
C ARG A 75 -6.64 28.72 -4.25
N SER A 76 -7.74 29.03 -3.55
CA SER A 76 -8.43 28.06 -2.69
C SER A 76 -8.96 26.86 -3.48
N GLN A 77 -9.51 27.08 -4.69
CA GLN A 77 -9.91 26.00 -5.59
C GLN A 77 -8.73 25.14 -6.05
N ALA A 78 -7.57 25.74 -6.34
CA ALA A 78 -6.37 25.00 -6.67
C ALA A 78 -5.88 24.14 -5.48
N LEU A 79 -5.94 24.69 -4.25
CA LEU A 79 -5.61 23.95 -3.02
C LEU A 79 -6.58 22.79 -2.77
N ALA A 80 -7.88 22.99 -3.03
CA ALA A 80 -8.88 21.91 -2.98
C ALA A 80 -8.54 20.79 -3.98
N GLY A 81 -8.15 21.15 -5.20
CA GLY A 81 -7.67 20.21 -6.20
C GLY A 81 -6.42 19.45 -5.76
N ALA A 82 -5.46 20.13 -5.13
CA ALA A 82 -4.26 19.51 -4.58
C ALA A 82 -4.59 18.53 -3.44
N ALA A 83 -5.51 18.89 -2.53
CA ALA A 83 -5.98 18.01 -1.47
C ALA A 83 -6.70 16.76 -2.02
N ALA A 84 -7.52 16.91 -3.06
CA ALA A 84 -8.16 15.78 -3.74
C ALA A 84 -7.13 14.85 -4.41
N ALA A 85 -6.11 15.42 -5.07
CA ALA A 85 -5.02 14.63 -5.67
C ALA A 85 -4.19 13.89 -4.61
N ALA A 86 -3.92 14.53 -3.46
CA ALA A 86 -3.22 13.91 -2.34
C ALA A 86 -4.03 12.75 -1.73
N GLU A 87 -5.36 12.90 -1.61
CA GLU A 87 -6.25 11.82 -1.16
C GLU A 87 -6.19 10.64 -2.12
N GLN A 88 -6.25 10.90 -3.43
CA GLN A 88 -6.16 9.85 -4.43
C GLN A 88 -4.80 9.12 -4.36
N ALA A 89 -3.70 9.84 -4.19
CA ALA A 89 -2.38 9.24 -4.01
C ALA A 89 -2.31 8.36 -2.75
N ARG A 90 -2.93 8.79 -1.65
CA ARG A 90 -3.03 8.04 -0.40
C ARG A 90 -3.85 6.76 -0.56
N VAL A 91 -4.98 6.81 -1.27
CA VAL A 91 -5.78 5.63 -1.62
C VAL A 91 -4.98 4.64 -2.48
N GLN A 92 -4.23 5.13 -3.47
CA GLN A 92 -3.38 4.29 -4.31
C GLN A 92 -2.26 3.62 -3.52
N ALA A 93 -1.58 4.36 -2.62
CA ALA A 93 -0.54 3.80 -1.76
C ALA A 93 -1.10 2.71 -0.82
N GLN A 94 -2.29 2.92 -0.27
CA GLN A 94 -2.97 1.94 0.57
C GLN A 94 -3.32 0.66 -0.23
N ALA A 95 -3.87 0.81 -1.44
CA ALA A 95 -4.19 -0.31 -2.32
C ALA A 95 -2.94 -1.11 -2.72
N ALA A 96 -1.83 -0.42 -3.02
CA ALA A 96 -0.55 -1.06 -3.33
C ALA A 96 -0.02 -1.87 -2.14
N LEU A 97 -0.08 -1.32 -0.92
CA LEU A 97 0.33 -2.02 0.29
C LEU A 97 -0.55 -3.25 0.58
N GLN A 98 -1.87 -3.15 0.40
CA GLN A 98 -2.78 -4.27 0.56
C GLN A 98 -2.49 -5.38 -0.46
N THR A 99 -2.27 -5.02 -1.72
CA THR A 99 -1.93 -5.96 -2.79
C THR A 99 -0.63 -6.70 -2.47
N ALA A 100 0.43 -5.98 -2.09
CA ALA A 100 1.70 -6.59 -1.72
C ALA A 100 1.59 -7.54 -0.52
N ARG A 101 0.77 -7.20 0.48
CA ARG A 101 0.48 -8.10 1.63
C ARG A 101 -0.24 -9.37 1.20
N MET A 102 -1.19 -9.26 0.27
CA MET A 102 -1.93 -10.42 -0.26
C MET A 102 -1.01 -11.34 -1.06
N GLU A 103 -0.17 -10.78 -1.93
CA GLU A 103 0.83 -11.54 -2.68
C GLU A 103 1.80 -12.27 -1.75
N LEU A 104 2.28 -11.61 -0.69
CA LEU A 104 3.16 -12.25 0.29
C LEU A 104 2.49 -13.48 0.92
N LYS A 105 1.24 -13.35 1.39
CA LYS A 105 0.47 -14.46 1.94
C LYS A 105 0.31 -15.62 0.94
N GLN A 106 0.13 -15.31 -0.34
CA GLN A 106 0.03 -16.35 -1.39
C GLN A 106 1.34 -17.12 -1.55
N VAL A 107 2.48 -16.42 -1.56
CA VAL A 107 3.80 -17.05 -1.67
C VAL A 107 4.11 -17.88 -0.42
N GLU A 108 3.78 -17.39 0.76
CA GLU A 108 3.91 -18.14 2.03
C GLU A 108 3.08 -19.42 2.00
N LYS A 109 1.81 -19.33 1.60
CA LYS A 109 0.93 -20.50 1.42
C LYS A 109 1.50 -21.51 0.43
N HIS A 110 2.08 -21.04 -0.67
CA HIS A 110 2.71 -21.91 -1.66
C HIS A 110 3.95 -22.62 -1.11
N LYS A 111 4.78 -21.92 -0.32
CA LYS A 111 5.92 -22.51 0.38
C LYS A 111 5.49 -23.60 1.37
N GLU A 112 4.44 -23.35 2.15
CA GLU A 112 3.89 -24.33 3.10
C GLU A 112 3.43 -25.61 2.37
N ARG A 113 2.70 -25.45 1.26
CA ARG A 113 2.26 -26.57 0.41
C ARG A 113 3.44 -27.39 -0.13
N GLN A 114 4.51 -26.72 -0.58
CA GLN A 114 5.71 -27.43 -1.05
C GLN A 114 6.41 -28.19 0.08
N ARG A 115 6.45 -27.62 1.29
CA ARG A 115 7.03 -28.28 2.48
C ARG A 115 6.26 -29.54 2.84
N LEU A 116 4.92 -29.47 2.83
CA LEU A 116 4.05 -30.63 3.09
C LEU A 116 4.22 -31.71 2.02
N ALA A 117 4.18 -31.34 0.73
CA ALA A 117 4.39 -32.27 -0.36
C ALA A 117 5.78 -32.94 -0.32
N ALA A 118 6.83 -32.21 0.10
CA ALA A 118 8.16 -32.77 0.26
C ALA A 118 8.20 -33.82 1.40
N ARG A 119 7.55 -33.54 2.53
CA ARG A 119 7.42 -34.49 3.65
C ARG A 119 6.66 -35.75 3.25
N GLU A 120 5.55 -35.61 2.54
CA GLU A 120 4.78 -36.76 2.05
C GLU A 120 5.60 -37.63 1.09
N ARG A 121 6.39 -37.03 0.19
CA ARG A 121 7.28 -37.77 -0.70
C ARG A 121 8.37 -38.53 0.07
N GLN A 122 8.95 -37.91 1.10
CA GLN A 122 9.94 -38.56 1.96
C GLN A 122 9.34 -39.75 2.70
N GLN A 123 8.14 -39.59 3.27
CA GLN A 123 7.43 -40.69 3.93
C GLN A 123 7.12 -41.83 2.96
N ARG A 124 6.59 -41.52 1.77
CA ARG A 124 6.31 -42.53 0.74
C ARG A 124 7.58 -43.25 0.26
N ALA A 125 8.70 -42.54 0.14
CA ALA A 125 9.97 -43.16 -0.20
C ALA A 125 10.44 -44.13 0.89
N ALA A 126 10.37 -43.71 2.16
CA ALA A 126 10.75 -44.57 3.30
C ALA A 126 9.88 -45.83 3.39
N TYR A 127 8.56 -45.71 3.16
CA TYR A 127 7.68 -46.89 3.11
C TYR A 127 8.03 -47.84 1.97
N ARG A 128 8.33 -47.31 0.78
CA ARG A 128 8.79 -48.14 -0.35
C ARG A 128 10.10 -48.86 -0.06
N GLU A 129 11.07 -48.18 0.56
CA GLU A 129 12.34 -48.79 0.96
C GLU A 129 12.14 -49.92 1.99
N GLN A 130 11.20 -49.75 2.93
CA GLN A 130 10.83 -50.79 3.90
C GLN A 130 10.17 -51.99 3.22
N ASP A 131 9.22 -51.74 2.32
CA ASP A 131 8.54 -52.78 1.54
C ASP A 131 9.54 -53.55 0.67
N ASP A 132 10.43 -52.86 -0.04
CA ASP A 132 11.47 -53.46 -0.89
C ASP A 132 12.43 -54.32 -0.03
N ALA A 133 12.86 -53.81 1.13
CA ALA A 133 13.71 -54.56 2.06
C ALA A 133 13.00 -55.80 2.62
N TRP A 134 11.70 -55.71 2.91
CA TRP A 134 10.90 -56.85 3.36
C TRP A 134 10.78 -57.92 2.26
N LEU A 135 10.49 -57.51 1.02
CA LEU A 135 10.43 -58.41 -0.13
C LEU A 135 11.78 -59.10 -0.38
N GLN A 136 12.90 -58.38 -0.25
CA GLN A 136 14.23 -58.94 -0.39
C GLN A 136 14.55 -59.98 0.70
N ARG A 137 14.23 -59.70 1.97
CA ARG A 137 14.43 -60.66 3.08
C ARG A 137 13.60 -61.91 2.91
N ARG A 138 12.37 -61.77 2.40
CA ARG A 138 11.49 -62.91 2.07
C ARG A 138 12.06 -63.73 0.91
N ALA A 139 12.54 -63.09 -0.15
CA ALA A 139 13.15 -63.77 -1.29
C ALA A 139 14.45 -64.52 -0.93
N GLN A 140 15.19 -64.04 0.06
CA GLN A 140 16.41 -64.67 0.57
C GLN A 140 16.16 -65.81 1.58
N GLY A 141 14.89 -66.13 1.89
CA GLY A 141 14.54 -67.19 2.84
C GLY A 141 14.92 -66.89 4.30
N VAL A 142 15.27 -65.64 4.62
CA VAL A 142 15.68 -65.21 5.98
C VAL A 142 14.48 -65.05 6.92
N MET A 143 13.28 -64.97 6.36
CA MET A 143 12.01 -64.93 7.08
C MET A 143 11.27 -66.25 6.81
N ALA A 144 11.56 -67.26 7.63
CA ALA A 144 10.72 -68.45 7.79
C ALA A 144 9.63 -68.16 8.82
#